data_AF-A0A397T150-F1
#
_entry.id   AF-A0A397T150-F1
#
_cell.length_a   1.000
_cell.length_b   1.000
_cell.length_c   1.000
_cell.angle_alpha   90.00
_cell.angle_beta   90.00
_cell.angle_gamma   90.00
#
_symmetry.space_group_name_H-M   'P 1'
#
loop_
_entity.id
_entity.type
_entity.pdbx_description
1 polymer ?
#
loop_
_entity_poly.entity_id
_entity_poly.type
_entity_poly.pdbx_seq_one_letter_code
_entity_poly.pdbx_strand_id
1 'polypeptide(L)'
;MSSDNLHVINYSFLPTPEVKKKKRIANCFFLFRQEMMKERPHRMTMSDYSKQVSEMWEGLSDDQKNVWKKKYELNREAANEI
;
A
#
# COMPACT_ATOMS: atom_id res chain seq x y z
N MET A 1 3.83 -1.87 44.00
CA MET A 1 2.47 -1.39 43.65
C MET A 1 2.54 -0.86 42.22
N SER A 2 2.22 -1.71 41.24
CA SER A 2 2.25 -1.35 39.81
C SER A 2 1.17 -0.30 39.53
N SER A 3 1.56 0.81 38.91
CA SER A 3 0.61 1.83 38.46
C SER A 3 -0.01 1.36 37.15
N ASP A 4 -1.31 1.06 37.20
CA ASP A 4 -2.12 0.71 36.03
C ASP A 4 -2.19 1.90 35.06
N ASN A 5 -1.54 1.76 33.90
CA ASN A 5 -1.60 2.72 32.80
C ASN A 5 -2.96 2.64 32.10
N LEU A 6 -3.98 3.26 32.69
CA LEU A 6 -5.32 3.35 32.11
C LEU A 6 -5.30 4.25 30.87
N HIS A 7 -5.41 3.65 29.69
CA HIS A 7 -5.53 4.38 28.43
C HIS A 7 -6.98 4.82 28.22
N VAL A 8 -7.29 6.08 28.56
CA VAL A 8 -8.61 6.67 28.31
C VAL A 8 -8.68 7.10 26.83
N ILE A 9 -9.44 6.36 26.03
CA ILE A 9 -9.76 6.75 24.65
C ILE A 9 -10.93 7.72 24.69
N ASN A 10 -10.66 9.01 24.49
CA ASN A 10 -11.70 10.02 24.36
C ASN A 10 -12.38 9.92 22.99
N TYR A 11 -13.62 9.46 22.95
CA TYR A 11 -14.43 9.40 21.73
C TYR A 11 -15.35 10.63 21.68
N SER A 12 -14.97 11.64 20.89
CA SER A 12 -15.83 12.80 20.63
C SER A 12 -16.66 12.56 19.37
N PHE A 13 -17.98 12.58 19.50
CA PHE A 13 -18.94 12.52 18.39
C PHE A 13 -19.03 13.82 17.57
N LEU A 14 -18.09 14.73 17.76
CA LEU A 14 -18.04 15.97 16.99
C LEU A 14 -17.49 15.66 15.60
N PRO A 15 -18.12 16.15 14.51
CA PRO A 15 -17.54 16.04 13.18
C PRO A 15 -16.17 16.72 13.21
N THR A 16 -15.12 15.89 13.10
CA THR A 16 -13.76 16.41 13.00
C THR A 16 -13.66 17.14 11.66
N PRO A 17 -13.02 18.32 11.61
CA PRO A 17 -12.78 18.99 10.33
C PRO A 17 -12.05 18.00 9.42
N GLU A 18 -12.51 17.87 8.17
CA GLU A 18 -11.90 17.00 7.17
C GLU A 18 -10.47 17.48 6.85
N VAL A 19 -9.53 17.16 7.73
CA VAL A 19 -8.11 17.29 7.43
C VAL A 19 -7.85 16.30 6.32
N LYS A 20 -7.70 16.81 5.08
CA LYS A 20 -7.29 16.01 3.92
C LYS A 20 -5.95 15.37 4.24
N LYS A 21 -5.98 14.16 4.80
CA LYS A 21 -4.77 13.40 5.15
C LYS A 21 -3.99 13.18 3.86
N LYS A 22 -2.72 13.58 3.84
CA LYS A 22 -1.83 13.29 2.72
C LYS A 22 -1.83 11.77 2.51
N LYS A 23 -2.23 11.34 1.31
CA LYS A 23 -2.21 9.91 0.96
C LYS A 23 -0.76 9.43 1.05
N ARG A 24 -0.55 8.27 1.67
CA ARG A 24 0.78 7.67 1.75
C ARG A 24 1.28 7.40 0.32
N ILE A 25 2.56 7.64 0.09
CA ILE A 25 3.20 7.29 -1.18
C ILE A 25 3.06 5.77 -1.36
N ALA A 26 2.53 5.34 -2.50
CA ALA A 26 2.32 3.94 -2.81
C ALA A 26 3.66 3.20 -2.80
N ASN A 27 3.74 1.99 -2.25
CA ASN A 27 4.98 1.21 -2.22
C ASN A 27 5.30 0.66 -3.65
N CYS A 28 6.55 0.28 -3.92
CA CYS A 28 6.96 -0.46 -5.11
C CYS A 28 6.07 -1.69 -5.40
N PHE A 29 5.70 -2.44 -4.36
CA PHE A 29 4.74 -3.55 -4.49
C PHE A 29 3.36 -3.10 -5.02
N PHE A 30 2.90 -1.91 -4.63
CA PHE A 30 1.64 -1.36 -5.16
C PHE A 30 1.73 -1.09 -6.65
N LEU A 31 2.87 -0.61 -7.16
CA LEU A 31 3.10 -0.42 -8.59
C LEU A 31 3.02 -1.76 -9.34
N PHE A 32 3.69 -2.80 -8.81
CA PHE A 32 3.61 -4.15 -9.35
C PHE A 32 2.17 -4.68 -9.38
N ARG A 33 1.45 -4.56 -8.25
CA ARG A 33 0.05 -4.98 -8.14
C ARG A 33 -0.88 -4.23 -9.09
N GLN A 34 -0.63 -2.96 -9.37
CA GLN A 34 -1.39 -2.18 -10.35
C GLN A 34 -1.14 -2.68 -11.78
N GLU A 35 0.10 -3.03 -12.11
CA GLU A 35 0.40 -3.61 -13.42
C GLU A 35 -0.29 -4.96 -13.61
N MET A 36 -0.21 -5.83 -12.60
CA MET A 36 -0.86 -7.15 -12.60
C MET A 36 -2.40 -7.06 -12.62
N MET A 37 -3.00 -5.92 -12.22
CA MET A 37 -4.45 -5.77 -12.22
C MET A 37 -5.03 -5.80 -13.64
N LYS A 38 -4.24 -5.43 -14.64
CA LYS A 38 -4.63 -5.47 -16.06
C LYS A 38 -4.94 -6.89 -16.52
N GLU A 39 -4.22 -7.86 -15.98
CA GLU A 39 -4.34 -9.29 -16.31
C GLU A 39 -5.24 -10.05 -15.31
N ARG A 40 -5.99 -9.32 -14.47
CA ARG A 40 -6.80 -9.94 -13.41
C ARG A 40 -7.95 -10.75 -14.02
N PRO A 41 -8.14 -12.02 -13.62
CA PRO A 41 -9.30 -12.81 -14.02
C PRO A 41 -10.63 -12.17 -13.59
N HIS A 42 -11.62 -12.19 -14.49
CA HIS A 42 -12.91 -11.50 -14.33
C HIS A 42 -13.78 -11.97 -13.15
N ARG A 43 -13.46 -13.12 -12.54
CA ARG A 43 -14.24 -13.73 -11.44
C ARG A 43 -13.45 -13.95 -10.15
N MET A 44 -12.30 -13.29 -10.00
CA MET A 44 -11.50 -13.41 -8.78
C MET A 44 -11.86 -12.33 -7.78
N THR A 45 -11.97 -12.64 -6.48
CA THR A 45 -12.18 -11.61 -5.45
C THR A 45 -10.93 -10.75 -5.26
N MET A 46 -11.07 -9.56 -4.68
CA MET A 46 -9.91 -8.69 -4.45
C MET A 46 -8.96 -9.24 -3.38
N SER A 47 -9.51 -10.00 -2.42
CA SER A 47 -8.75 -10.69 -1.38
C SER A 47 -7.89 -11.81 -1.97
N ASP A 48 -8.48 -12.66 -2.82
CA ASP A 48 -7.75 -13.77 -3.45
C ASP A 48 -6.69 -13.25 -4.42
N TYR A 49 -7.05 -12.23 -5.21
CA TYR A 49 -6.09 -11.55 -6.08
C TYR A 49 -4.90 -10.98 -5.30
N SER A 50 -5.17 -10.33 -4.16
CA SER A 50 -4.10 -9.73 -3.37
C SER A 50 -3.18 -10.80 -2.75
N LYS A 51 -3.72 -11.97 -2.36
CA LYS A 51 -2.91 -13.12 -1.93
C LYS A 51 -2.02 -13.62 -3.06
N GLN A 52 -2.61 -13.91 -4.23
CA GLN A 52 -1.87 -14.43 -5.38
C GLN A 52 -0.75 -13.47 -5.82
N VAL A 53 -1.02 -12.17 -5.91
CA VAL A 53 0.01 -11.20 -6.31
C VAL A 53 1.10 -11.07 -5.26
N SER A 54 0.78 -11.22 -3.98
CA SER A 54 1.79 -11.24 -2.91
C SER A 54 2.70 -12.46 -3.04
N GLU A 55 2.13 -13.64 -3.29
CA GLU A 55 2.91 -14.86 -3.54
C GLU A 55 3.80 -14.73 -4.79
N MET A 56 3.26 -14.18 -5.88
CA MET A 56 4.03 -13.89 -7.09
C MET A 56 5.19 -12.92 -6.81
N TRP A 57 4.95 -11.87 -6.02
CA TRP A 57 5.96 -10.91 -5.64
C TRP A 57 7.08 -11.56 -4.81
N GLU A 58 6.73 -12.40 -3.84
CA GLU A 58 7.73 -13.12 -3.05
C GLU A 58 8.57 -14.04 -3.92
N GLY A 59 7.96 -14.70 -4.92
CA GLY A 59 8.63 -15.57 -5.89
C GLY A 59 9.48 -14.86 -6.94
N LEU A 60 9.46 -13.52 -7.04
CA LEU A 60 10.35 -12.79 -7.94
C LEU A 60 11.80 -12.86 -7.45
N SER A 61 12.74 -12.98 -8.39
CA SER A 61 14.16 -12.85 -8.09
C SER A 61 14.50 -11.41 -7.68
N ASP A 62 15.63 -11.24 -6.99
CA ASP A 62 16.09 -9.92 -6.57
C ASP A 62 16.31 -8.97 -7.76
N ASP A 63 16.78 -9.50 -8.90
CA ASP A 63 16.95 -8.72 -10.14
C ASP A 63 15.61 -8.19 -10.66
N GLN A 64 14.57 -9.03 -10.67
CA GLN A 64 13.23 -8.63 -11.08
C GLN A 64 12.65 -7.60 -10.11
N LYS A 65 12.78 -7.83 -8.80
CA LYS A 65 12.38 -6.86 -7.77
C LYS A 65 13.12 -5.53 -7.95
N ASN A 66 14.38 -5.55 -8.38
CA ASN A 66 15.18 -4.34 -8.62
C ASN A 66 14.67 -3.54 -9.83
N VAL A 67 14.23 -4.19 -10.90
CA VAL A 67 13.56 -3.51 -12.03
C VAL A 67 12.31 -2.76 -11.55
N TRP A 68 11.50 -3.40 -10.70
CA TRP A 68 10.32 -2.74 -10.13
C TRP A 68 10.67 -1.59 -9.19
N LYS A 69 11.73 -1.71 -8.38
CA LYS A 69 12.24 -0.62 -7.53
C LYS A 69 12.67 0.58 -8.37
N LYS A 70 13.44 0.38 -9.44
CA LYS A 70 13.83 1.46 -10.37
C LYS A 70 12.61 2.12 -11.02
N LYS A 71 11.66 1.32 -11.52
CA LYS A 71 10.40 1.84 -12.10
C LYS A 71 9.61 2.65 -11.07
N TYR A 72 9.60 2.21 -9.83
CA TYR A 72 8.95 2.93 -8.73
C TYR A 72 9.65 4.26 -8.40
N GLU A 73 10.98 4.27 -8.32
CA GLU A 73 11.77 5.49 -8.08
C GLU A 73 11.50 6.55 -9.14
N LEU A 74 11.54 6.18 -10.42
CA LEU A 74 11.22 7.08 -11.54
C LEU A 74 9.80 7.66 -11.43
N ASN A 75 8.80 6.83 -11.09
CA ASN A 75 7.42 7.30 -10.92
C ASN A 75 7.26 8.22 -9.70
N ARG A 76 8.03 7.98 -8.63
CA ARG A 76 8.01 8.81 -7.42
C ARG A 76 8.61 10.18 -7.70
N GLU A 77 9.70 10.24 -8.46
CA GLU A 77 10.33 11.49 -8.89
C GLU A 77 9.41 12.31 -9.79
N ALA A 78 8.82 11.69 -10.82
CA ALA A 78 7.85 12.35 -11.69
C ALA A 78 6.61 12.88 -10.94
N ALA A 79 6.17 12.19 -9.89
CA ALA A 79 5.03 12.63 -9.07
C ALA A 79 5.36 13.78 -8.10
N ASN A 80 6.65 14.04 -7.83
CA ASN A 80 7.08 15.15 -6.96
C ASN A 80 7.35 16.45 -7.73
N GLU A 81 7.43 16.39 -9.07
CA GLU A 81 7.67 17.55 -9.95
C GLU A 81 6.38 18.20 -10.48
N ILE A 82 5.21 17.69 -10.08
CA ILE A 82 3.87 18.23 -10.41
C ILE A 82 3.22 18.78 -9.14
#